data_AF-A0A931QKW7-F1
#
_entry.id   AF-A0A931QKW7-F1
#
_cell.length_a   1.000
_cell.length_b   1.000
_cell.length_c   1.000
_cell.angle_alpha   90.00
_cell.angle_beta   90.00
_cell.angle_gamma   90.00
#
_symmetry.space_group_name_H-M   'P 1'
#
loop_
_entity.id
_entity.type
_entity.pdbx_description
1 polymer ?
#
loop_
_entity_poly.entity_id
_entity_poly.type
_entity_poly.pdbx_seq_one_letter_code
_entity_poly.pdbx_strand_id
1 'polypeptide(L)'
;MAMAQFDQAAARMDLDPNVRARLKKPSRSLIVHMPIRMDDGTVRVFEGYRVQHDNSLGPTKGGIRYHPDVTLGEVAALAMSGRTVLVALNAMMLKRTRLEGIRAHGSAEGTSV
;
A
#
# COMPACT_ATOMS: atom_id res chain seq x y z
N MET A 1 -10.10 -15.84 -4.65
CA MET A 1 -9.61 -16.00 -6.03
C MET A 1 -8.10 -16.22 -6.10
N ALA A 2 -7.27 -15.36 -5.50
CA ALA A 2 -5.81 -15.49 -5.59
C ALA A 2 -5.25 -16.82 -5.04
N MET A 3 -5.75 -17.32 -3.89
CA MET A 3 -5.27 -18.58 -3.30
C MET A 3 -5.58 -19.81 -4.16
N ALA A 4 -6.73 -19.81 -4.84
CA ALA A 4 -7.10 -20.92 -5.73
C ALA A 4 -6.17 -21.00 -6.95
N GLN A 5 -5.76 -19.85 -7.50
CA GLN A 5 -4.77 -19.80 -8.59
C GLN A 5 -3.40 -20.28 -8.13
N PHE A 6 -2.96 -19.87 -6.93
CA PHE A 6 -1.73 -20.36 -6.34
C PHE A 6 -1.74 -21.88 -6.15
N ASP A 7 -2.84 -22.43 -5.61
CA ASP A 7 -2.97 -23.87 -5.39
C ASP A 7 -2.96 -24.68 -6.70
N GLN A 8 -3.56 -24.16 -7.78
CA GLN A 8 -3.48 -24.78 -9.10
C GLN A 8 -2.06 -24.74 -9.68
N ALA A 9 -1.35 -23.63 -9.53
CA ALA A 9 0.04 -23.51 -10.00
C ALA A 9 0.98 -24.42 -9.21
N ALA A 10 0.85 -24.44 -7.88
CA ALA A 10 1.65 -25.29 -7.00
C ALA A 10 1.46 -26.79 -7.28
N ALA A 11 0.23 -27.21 -7.60
CA ALA A 11 -0.07 -28.59 -7.97
C ALA A 11 0.56 -28.99 -9.31
N ARG A 12 0.63 -28.08 -10.29
CA ARG A 12 1.29 -28.34 -11.59
C ARG A 12 2.81 -28.42 -11.51
N MET A 13 3.41 -27.75 -10.54
CA MET A 13 4.86 -27.69 -10.35
C MET A 13 5.39 -28.76 -9.38
N ASP A 14 4.52 -29.63 -8.86
CA ASP A 14 4.83 -30.61 -7.80
C ASP A 14 5.62 -29.99 -6.64
N LEU A 15 5.13 -28.83 -6.16
CA LEU A 15 5.84 -28.04 -5.18
C LEU A 15 5.82 -28.71 -3.81
N ASP A 16 6.99 -28.79 -3.15
CA ASP A 16 7.12 -29.35 -1.81
C ASP A 16 6.05 -28.78 -0.86
N PRO A 17 5.33 -29.63 -0.10
CA PRO A 17 4.25 -29.19 0.79
C PRO A 17 4.67 -28.13 1.82
N ASN A 18 5.91 -28.17 2.31
CA ASN A 18 6.46 -27.19 3.25
C ASN A 18 6.67 -25.83 2.58
N VAL A 19 7.17 -25.84 1.35
CA VAL A 19 7.35 -24.61 0.55
C VAL A 19 5.97 -24.02 0.21
N ARG A 20 5.01 -24.87 -0.16
CA ARG A 20 3.62 -24.46 -0.41
C ARG A 20 2.99 -23.83 0.83
N ALA A 21 3.18 -24.42 2.01
CA ALA A 21 2.65 -23.88 3.26
C ALA A 21 3.28 -22.52 3.62
N ARG A 22 4.60 -22.36 3.39
CA ARG A 22 5.32 -21.10 3.60
C ARG A 22 4.80 -20.00 2.66
N LEU A 23 4.71 -20.27 1.37
CA LEU A 23 4.30 -19.28 0.36
C LEU A 23 2.81 -18.90 0.45
N LYS A 24 1.98 -19.67 1.15
CA LYS A 24 0.58 -19.28 1.39
C LYS A 24 0.45 -18.07 2.32
N LYS A 25 1.45 -17.79 3.15
CA LYS A 25 1.40 -16.72 4.16
C LYS A 25 2.45 -15.66 3.84
N PRO A 26 2.12 -14.36 3.97
CA PRO A 26 3.13 -13.32 3.83
C PRO A 26 4.17 -13.44 4.95
N SER A 27 5.44 -13.26 4.60
CA SER A 27 6.55 -13.30 5.55
C SER A 27 6.47 -12.20 6.61
N ARG A 28 5.93 -11.02 6.26
CA ARG A 28 5.74 -9.92 7.22
C ARG A 28 4.53 -9.06 6.82
N SER A 29 3.72 -8.71 7.80
CA SER A 29 2.65 -7.71 7.66
C SER A 29 2.84 -6.66 8.73
N LEU A 30 2.99 -5.41 8.32
CA LEU A 30 3.15 -4.27 9.22
C LEU A 30 1.93 -3.36 9.08
N ILE A 31 1.33 -3.02 10.20
CA ILE A 31 0.25 -2.03 10.31
C ILE A 31 0.85 -0.82 11.02
N VAL A 32 0.68 0.36 10.43
CA VAL A 32 1.17 1.61 10.99
C VAL A 32 0.02 2.58 11.15
N HIS A 33 -0.02 3.29 12.27
CA HIS A 33 -0.93 4.40 12.51
C HIS A 33 -0.12 5.69 12.52
N MET A 34 -0.32 6.54 11.52
CA MET A 34 0.44 7.76 11.32
C MET A 34 -0.43 8.98 11.65
N PRO A 35 -0.14 9.72 12.74
CA PRO A 35 -0.79 10.99 12.98
C PRO A 35 -0.27 12.02 11.97
N ILE A 36 -1.17 12.65 11.24
CA ILE A 36 -0.86 13.71 10.28
C ILE A 36 -1.59 14.97 10.73
N ARG A 37 -0.84 16.07 10.83
CA ARG A 37 -1.42 17.40 11.05
C ARG A 37 -2.03 17.88 9.74
N MET A 38 -3.30 18.23 9.80
CA MET A 38 -4.09 18.75 8.70
C MET A 38 -3.87 20.27 8.56
N ASP A 39 -4.22 20.82 7.41
CA ASP A 39 -4.05 22.26 7.12
C ASP A 39 -4.93 23.14 8.02
N ASP A 40 -6.05 22.60 8.53
CA ASP A 40 -6.92 23.26 9.51
C ASP A 40 -6.37 23.24 10.95
N GLY A 41 -5.17 22.69 11.15
CA GLY A 41 -4.51 22.56 12.44
C GLY A 41 -4.93 21.34 13.26
N THR A 42 -5.93 20.57 12.83
CA THR A 42 -6.34 19.33 13.50
C THR A 42 -5.36 18.18 13.24
N VAL A 43 -5.34 17.17 14.10
CA VAL A 43 -4.54 15.96 13.91
C VAL A 43 -5.46 14.81 13.56
N ARG A 44 -5.18 14.13 12.44
CA ARG A 44 -5.90 12.93 12.01
C ARG A 44 -4.94 11.75 11.93
N VAL A 45 -5.36 10.61 12.48
CA VAL A 45 -4.59 9.37 12.42
C VAL A 45 -5.01 8.59 11.17
N PHE A 46 -4.03 8.23 10.36
CA PHE A 46 -4.22 7.42 9.16
C PHE A 46 -3.62 6.04 9.35
N GLU A 47 -4.36 5.02 8.93
CA GLU A 47 -3.87 3.65 8.94
C GLU A 47 -3.17 3.32 7.61
N GLY A 48 -2.01 2.70 7.74
CA GLY A 48 -1.20 2.22 6.63
C GLY A 48 -0.88 0.73 6.79
N TYR A 49 -0.86 0.01 5.67
CA TYR A 49 -0.50 -1.41 5.63
C TYR A 49 0.71 -1.63 4.76
N ARG A 50 1.72 -2.38 5.22
CA ARG A 50 2.88 -2.82 4.44
C ARG A 50 3.00 -4.35 4.54
N VAL A 51 2.69 -5.06 3.46
CA VAL A 51 2.74 -6.54 3.42
C VAL A 51 3.88 -7.02 2.51
N GLN A 52 4.84 -7.72 3.10
CA GLN A 52 5.96 -8.36 2.42
C GLN A 52 5.69 -9.86 2.32
N HIS A 53 5.56 -10.35 1.09
CA HIS A 53 5.21 -11.75 0.87
C HIS A 53 6.43 -12.68 0.97
N ASP A 54 7.48 -12.41 0.20
CA ASP A 54 8.74 -13.18 0.23
C ASP A 54 9.95 -12.28 -0.09
N ASN A 55 11.07 -12.52 0.58
CA ASN A 55 12.34 -11.79 0.42
C ASN A 55 13.52 -12.70 0.01
N SER A 56 13.27 -13.96 -0.37
CA SER A 56 14.34 -14.94 -0.62
C SER A 56 15.18 -14.62 -1.85
N LEU A 57 14.62 -13.89 -2.83
CA LEU A 57 15.30 -13.48 -4.06
C LEU A 57 15.80 -12.03 -4.04
N GLY A 58 16.00 -11.46 -2.84
CA GLY A 58 16.50 -10.10 -2.65
C GLY A 58 15.43 -9.08 -2.20
N PRO A 59 15.73 -7.77 -2.28
CA PRO A 59 14.88 -6.72 -1.74
C PRO A 59 13.47 -6.75 -2.33
N THR A 60 12.47 -6.66 -1.45
CA THR A 60 11.07 -6.69 -1.83
C THR A 60 10.67 -5.38 -2.54
N LYS A 61 10.16 -5.47 -3.78
CA LYS A 61 9.80 -4.31 -4.63
C LYS A 61 8.31 -4.03 -4.60
N GLY A 62 7.90 -2.79 -4.38
CA GLY A 62 6.54 -2.48 -3.95
C GLY A 62 5.99 -1.10 -4.29
N GLY A 63 4.80 -1.04 -4.88
CA GLY A 63 4.08 0.22 -5.10
C GLY A 63 3.35 0.72 -3.84
N ILE A 64 3.02 2.01 -3.84
CA ILE A 64 2.16 2.63 -2.81
C ILE A 64 0.80 2.91 -3.44
N ARG A 65 -0.27 2.46 -2.78
CA ARG A 65 -1.67 2.75 -3.13
C ARG A 65 -2.27 3.69 -2.08
N TYR A 66 -3.07 4.63 -2.56
CA TYR A 66 -3.84 5.54 -1.73
C TYR A 66 -5.30 5.31 -2.09
N HIS A 67 -6.05 4.65 -1.21
CA HIS A 67 -7.46 4.40 -1.43
C HIS A 67 -8.19 4.28 -0.07
N PRO A 68 -9.39 4.86 0.08
CA PRO A 68 -10.08 4.92 1.38
C PRO A 68 -10.54 3.55 1.88
N ASP A 69 -10.88 2.63 0.98
CA ASP A 69 -11.43 1.32 1.37
C ASP A 69 -10.39 0.19 1.38
N VAL A 70 -9.12 0.53 1.61
CA VAL A 70 -8.08 -0.52 1.60
C VAL A 70 -8.14 -1.34 2.87
N THR A 71 -8.23 -2.65 2.68
CA THR A 71 -8.16 -3.64 3.75
C THR A 71 -6.85 -4.43 3.70
N LEU A 72 -6.39 -4.91 4.85
CA LEU A 72 -5.22 -5.79 4.92
C LEU A 72 -5.35 -7.03 4.02
N GLY A 73 -6.56 -7.59 3.91
CA GLY A 73 -6.84 -8.77 3.09
C GLY A 73 -6.60 -8.52 1.59
N GLU A 74 -7.03 -7.35 1.09
CA GLU A 74 -6.76 -6.94 -0.29
C GLU A 74 -5.26 -6.73 -0.52
N VAL A 75 -4.58 -6.08 0.44
CA VAL A 75 -3.14 -5.82 0.35
C VAL A 75 -2.33 -7.11 0.34
N ALA A 76 -2.71 -8.08 1.17
CA ALA A 76 -2.09 -9.40 1.19
C ALA A 76 -2.35 -10.18 -0.11
N ALA A 77 -3.57 -10.12 -0.66
CA ALA A 77 -3.91 -10.79 -1.92
C ALA A 77 -3.11 -10.21 -3.10
N LEU A 78 -2.92 -8.89 -3.15
CA LEU A 78 -2.12 -8.20 -4.15
C LEU A 78 -0.62 -8.44 -3.97
N ALA A 79 -0.16 -8.62 -2.74
CA ALA A 79 1.25 -8.95 -2.47
C ALA A 79 1.59 -10.39 -2.88
N MET A 80 0.63 -11.30 -2.82
CA MET A 80 0.82 -12.72 -3.14
C MET A 80 1.11 -12.98 -4.63
N SER A 81 0.65 -12.12 -5.55
CA SER A 81 0.93 -12.28 -6.98
C SER A 81 2.38 -11.95 -7.37
N GLY A 82 3.24 -11.51 -6.43
CA GLY A 82 4.64 -11.17 -6.72
C GLY A 82 5.53 -11.08 -5.47
N ARG A 83 6.71 -10.48 -5.60
CA ARG A 83 7.65 -10.20 -4.48
C ARG A 83 7.27 -8.92 -3.69
N THR A 84 6.01 -8.50 -3.75
CA THR A 84 5.65 -7.07 -3.71
C THR A 84 4.86 -6.66 -2.46
N VAL A 85 5.51 -6.05 -1.47
CA VAL A 85 5.64 -4.60 -1.47
C VAL A 85 4.43 -3.67 -1.48
N LEU A 86 3.22 -4.05 -1.12
CA LEU A 86 2.14 -3.05 -1.17
C LEU A 86 2.09 -2.19 0.11
N VAL A 87 2.29 -0.88 -0.03
CA VAL A 87 1.87 0.12 0.98
C VAL A 87 0.50 0.59 0.59
N ALA A 88 -0.48 0.47 1.46
CA ALA A 88 -1.75 1.12 1.26
C ALA A 88 -2.00 2.11 2.38
N LEU A 89 -2.25 3.37 2.01
CA LEU A 89 -2.66 4.40 2.97
C LEU A 89 -4.15 4.66 2.77
N ASN A 90 -4.94 4.53 3.84
CA ASN A 90 -6.34 4.94 3.88
C ASN A 90 -6.42 6.47 3.95
N ALA A 91 -5.96 7.16 2.91
CA ALA A 91 -5.93 8.61 2.85
C ALA A 91 -6.98 9.14 1.89
N MET A 92 -8.22 9.20 2.36
CA MET A 92 -9.31 9.87 1.63
C MET A 92 -9.01 11.37 1.37
N MET A 93 -8.08 11.99 2.10
CA MET A 93 -7.90 13.44 2.08
C MET A 93 -6.58 13.99 1.50
N LEU A 94 -5.52 13.18 1.34
CA LEU A 94 -4.19 13.71 0.99
C LEU A 94 -4.10 14.27 -0.45
N LYS A 95 -5.04 13.91 -1.34
CA LYS A 95 -5.11 14.49 -2.69
C LYS A 95 -5.91 15.80 -2.76
N ARG A 96 -6.84 16.04 -1.84
CA ARG A 96 -7.75 17.20 -1.93
C ARG A 96 -7.07 18.49 -1.47
N THR A 97 -6.27 18.43 -0.41
CA THR A 97 -5.52 19.58 0.12
C THR A 97 -4.37 20.04 -0.78
N ARG A 98 -3.74 19.14 -1.54
CA ARG A 98 -2.64 19.53 -2.45
C ARG A 98 -3.08 20.29 -3.71
N LEU A 99 -4.35 20.18 -4.11
CA LEU A 99 -4.90 20.90 -5.28
C LEU A 99 -5.41 22.31 -4.93
N GLU A 100 -5.84 22.52 -3.69
CA GLU A 100 -6.29 23.83 -3.19
C GLU A 100 -5.08 24.75 -2.92
N GLY A 101 -3.99 24.23 -2.36
CA GLY A 101 -2.78 25.02 -2.05
C GLY A 101 -2.01 25.54 -3.27
N ILE A 102 -2.12 24.90 -4.45
CA ILE A 102 -1.47 25.37 -5.69
C ILE A 102 -2.29 26.47 -6.36
N ARG A 103 -3.61 26.53 -6.17
CA ARG A 103 -4.45 27.60 -6.71
C ARG A 103 -4.34 28.91 -5.94
N ALA A 104 -3.93 28.87 -4.67
CA ALA A 104 -3.81 30.06 -3.82
C ALA A 104 -2.50 30.87 -4.00
N HIS A 105 -1.60 30.48 -4.91
CA HIS A 105 -0.32 31.19 -5.17
C HIS A 105 -0.15 31.66 -6.63
N GLY A 106 -1.22 31.67 -7.42
CA GLY A 106 -1.18 32.04 -8.84
C GLY A 106 -1.82 33.39 -9.21
N SER A 107 -2.00 34.32 -8.28
CA SER A 107 -2.54 35.65 -8.60
C SER A 107 -2.08 36.73 -7.61
N ALA A 108 -0.83 37.18 -7.75
CA ALA A 108 -0.37 38.48 -7.24
C ALA A 108 1.03 38.83 -7.79
N GLU A 109 1.19 38.98 -9.11
CA GLU A 109 2.24 39.86 -9.64
C GLU A 109 1.65 40.67 -10.81
N GLY A 110 1.28 41.91 -10.47
CA GLY A 110 0.78 42.92 -11.38
C GLY A 110 0.93 44.30 -10.73
N THR A 111 2.05 44.95 -11.04
CA THR A 111 2.22 46.42 -11.12
C THR A 111 2.22 47.24 -9.82
N SER A 112 3.41 47.74 -9.44
CA SER A 112 3.76 49.17 -9.38
C SER A 112 4.95 49.40 -8.44
N VAL A 113 6.15 49.73 -8.97
CA VAL A 113 6.80 51.07 -8.91
C VAL A 113 7.85 51.12 -10.03
#